data_AF-T0ZQY4-F1
#
_entry.id   AF-T0ZQY4-F1
#
_cell.length_a   1.000
_cell.length_b   1.000
_cell.length_c   1.000
_cell.angle_alpha   90.00
_cell.angle_beta   90.00
_cell.angle_gamma   90.00
#
_symmetry.space_group_name_H-M   'P 1'
#
loop_
_entity.id
_entity.type
_entity.pdbx_description
1 polymer ?
#
loop_
_entity_poly.entity_id
_entity_poly.type
_entity_poly.pdbx_seq_one_letter_code
_entity_poly.pdbx_strand_id
1 'polypeptide(L)'
;MRMALGRNFTAAETSVHGPRVVILTYGFWQSHYAGRHDVLGRTLMIDGGPATIVGVLPARFRMPEPFALMLPAALETAQRLNSNLVVLGRLKPRVSLSNASAQIDARLQSWLPAHGESLARHPHASATPLSSNMVAGYAEMLVFILRCTLALLALAGVNIANLM
;
A
#
# COMPACT_ATOMS: atom_id res chain seq x y z
N MET A 1 0.03 -11.92 13.43
CA MET A 1 1.40 -11.41 13.19
C MET A 1 1.91 -10.80 14.48
N ARG A 2 3.08 -11.21 14.98
CA ARG A 2 3.63 -10.68 16.24
C ARG A 2 4.41 -9.38 15.98
N MET A 3 4.11 -8.35 16.75
CA MET A 3 4.81 -7.06 16.74
C MET A 3 6.26 -7.22 17.21
N ALA A 4 7.18 -6.37 16.74
CA ALA A 4 8.53 -6.30 17.32
C ALA A 4 8.47 -5.78 18.76
N LEU A 5 7.65 -4.76 18.99
CA LEU A 5 7.47 -4.12 20.28
C LEU A 5 6.02 -3.63 20.41
N GLY A 6 5.46 -3.66 21.62
CA GLY A 6 4.11 -3.17 21.91
C GLY A 6 3.00 -4.05 21.34
N ARG A 7 1.91 -3.43 20.90
CA ARG A 7 0.68 -4.09 20.47
C ARG A 7 0.19 -3.60 19.11
N ASN A 8 -0.79 -4.33 18.56
CA ASN A 8 -1.54 -3.87 17.39
C ASN A 8 -2.67 -2.92 17.83
N PHE A 9 -3.35 -2.30 16.85
CA PHE A 9 -4.54 -1.51 17.09
C PHE A 9 -5.67 -2.32 17.70
N THR A 10 -6.47 -1.65 18.53
CA THR A 10 -7.71 -2.13 19.10
C THR A 10 -8.90 -1.67 18.25
N ALA A 11 -10.07 -2.30 18.42
CA ALA A 11 -11.27 -1.92 17.67
C ALA A 11 -11.70 -0.46 17.93
N ALA A 12 -11.54 0.03 19.15
CA ALA A 12 -11.88 1.41 19.52
C ALA A 12 -10.97 2.45 18.81
N GLU A 13 -9.70 2.10 18.58
CA GLU A 13 -8.74 2.96 17.86
C GLU A 13 -9.03 3.05 16.36
N THR A 14 -9.78 2.09 15.80
CA THR A 14 -10.19 2.07 14.39
C THR A 14 -11.54 2.76 14.13
N SER A 15 -12.16 3.37 15.14
CA SER A 15 -13.39 4.15 15.00
C SER A 15 -13.10 5.59 14.54
N VAL A 16 -14.09 6.26 13.93
CA VAL A 16 -13.96 7.63 13.38
C VAL A 16 -13.51 8.67 14.43
N HIS A 17 -13.80 8.42 15.70
CA HIS A 17 -13.39 9.25 16.83
C HIS A 17 -12.53 8.49 17.83
N GLY A 18 -11.87 7.42 17.37
CA GLY A 18 -10.93 6.64 18.17
C GLY A 18 -9.73 7.48 18.61
N PRO A 19 -9.06 7.09 19.71
CA PRO A 19 -7.85 7.77 20.14
C PRO A 19 -6.78 7.71 19.05
N ARG A 20 -6.05 8.83 18.87
CA ARG A 20 -4.97 8.91 17.88
C ARG A 20 -3.76 8.11 18.33
N VAL A 21 -3.53 7.00 17.64
CA VAL A 21 -2.40 6.11 17.88
C VAL A 21 -1.66 5.83 16.59
N VAL A 22 -0.39 5.45 16.71
CA VAL A 22 0.47 5.14 15.58
C VAL A 22 1.31 3.89 15.86
N ILE A 23 1.53 3.11 14.82
CA ILE A 23 2.49 2.00 14.81
C ILE A 23 3.63 2.37 13.87
N LEU A 24 4.88 2.20 14.34
CA LEU A 24 6.07 2.51 13.54
C LEU A 24 6.49 1.31 12.70
N THR A 25 7.08 1.56 11.53
CA THR A 25 7.87 0.52 10.86
C THR A 25 9.18 0.27 11.59
N TYR A 26 9.71 -0.96 11.45
CA TYR A 26 10.99 -1.32 12.07
C TYR A 26 12.12 -0.40 11.63
N GLY A 27 12.18 -0.05 10.34
CA GLY A 27 13.19 0.85 9.79
C GLY A 27 13.13 2.23 10.41
N PHE A 28 11.93 2.83 10.50
CA PHE A 28 11.74 4.14 11.12
C PHE A 28 12.10 4.15 12.61
N TRP A 29 11.72 3.09 13.33
CA TRP A 29 12.10 2.92 14.74
C TRP A 29 13.63 2.85 14.94
N GLN A 30 14.33 2.12 14.06
CA GLN A 30 15.78 2.03 14.11
C GLN A 30 16.46 3.37 13.77
N SER A 31 16.01 4.06 12.72
CA SER A 31 16.68 5.30 12.28
C SER A 31 16.37 6.51 13.15
N HIS A 32 15.14 6.68 13.65
CA HIS A 32 14.72 7.87 14.41
C HIS A 32 14.76 7.70 15.91
N TYR A 33 14.68 6.46 16.41
CA TYR A 33 14.69 6.16 17.84
C TYR A 33 15.84 5.25 18.25
N ALA A 34 16.79 4.97 17.36
CA ALA A 34 17.94 4.10 17.61
C ALA A 34 17.55 2.72 18.19
N GLY A 35 16.35 2.22 17.85
CA GLY A 35 15.86 0.95 18.39
C GLY A 35 15.54 0.99 19.89
N ARG A 36 15.31 2.17 20.49
CA ARG A 36 15.01 2.28 21.92
C ARG A 36 13.62 1.73 22.27
N HIS A 37 13.55 0.95 23.34
CA HIS A 37 12.30 0.31 23.79
C HIS A 37 11.34 1.29 24.49
N ASP A 38 11.85 2.43 24.98
CA ASP A 38 11.05 3.48 25.63
C ASP A 38 10.32 4.40 24.63
N VAL A 39 10.21 3.95 23.38
CA VAL A 39 9.43 4.61 22.32
C VAL A 39 7.92 4.44 22.52
N LEU A 40 7.49 3.36 23.19
CA LEU A 40 6.08 3.12 23.48
C LEU A 40 5.53 4.19 24.43
N GLY A 41 4.34 4.69 24.14
CA GLY A 41 3.70 5.76 24.92
C GLY A 41 4.21 7.16 24.59
N ARG A 42 5.27 7.31 23.78
CA ARG A 42 5.69 8.63 23.29
C ARG A 42 4.69 9.17 22.27
N THR A 43 4.60 10.50 22.23
CA THR A 43 3.74 11.22 21.29
C THR A 43 4.54 11.65 20.07
N LEU A 44 3.96 11.44 18.88
CA LEU A 44 4.43 11.94 17.60
C LEU A 44 3.39 12.91 17.04
N MET A 45 3.82 14.04 16.50
CA MET A 45 2.91 14.97 15.79
C MET A 45 2.74 14.49 14.35
N ILE A 46 1.50 14.17 13.97
CA ILE A 46 1.15 13.68 12.63
C ILE A 46 -0.03 14.52 12.13
N ASP A 47 0.15 15.18 10.99
CA ASP A 47 -0.85 16.07 10.38
C ASP A 47 -1.41 17.12 11.36
N GLY A 48 -0.52 17.69 12.18
CA GLY A 48 -0.87 18.71 13.18
C GLY A 48 -1.54 18.16 14.45
N GLY A 49 -1.78 16.86 14.56
CA GLY A 49 -2.38 16.22 15.73
C GLY A 49 -1.42 15.30 16.50
N PRO A 50 -1.49 15.23 17.83
CA PRO A 50 -0.70 14.27 18.61
C PRO A 50 -1.21 12.85 18.38
N ALA A 51 -0.30 11.90 18.17
CA ALA A 51 -0.57 10.47 18.08
C ALA A 51 0.39 9.68 18.99
N THR A 52 -0.16 8.76 19.78
CA THR A 52 0.65 7.97 20.73
C THR A 52 1.20 6.72 20.06
N ILE A 53 2.49 6.44 20.23
CA ILE A 53 3.13 5.24 19.69
C ILE A 53 2.73 4.02 20.54
N VAL A 54 2.01 3.07 19.92
CA VAL A 54 1.49 1.87 20.61
C VAL A 54 2.19 0.57 20.20
N GLY A 55 2.99 0.60 19.13
CA GLY A 55 3.70 -0.57 18.67
C GLY A 55 4.70 -0.31 17.55
N VAL A 56 5.50 -1.34 17.27
CA VAL A 56 6.48 -1.37 16.18
C VAL A 56 6.30 -2.65 15.37
N LEU A 57 6.17 -2.51 14.05
CA LEU A 57 6.07 -3.64 13.14
C LEU A 57 7.34 -4.49 13.16
N PRO A 58 7.24 -5.82 12.96
CA PRO A 58 8.41 -6.68 12.89
C PRO A 58 9.26 -6.36 11.65
N ALA A 59 10.58 -6.56 11.74
CA ALA A 59 11.53 -6.30 10.66
C ALA A 59 11.22 -7.03 9.35
N ARG A 60 10.53 -8.18 9.43
CA ARG A 60 10.09 -8.99 8.29
C ARG A 60 8.82 -8.48 7.59
N PHE A 61 8.16 -7.46 8.13
CA PHE A 61 7.00 -6.86 7.46
C PHE A 61 7.48 -6.11 6.22
N ARG A 62 6.79 -6.35 5.11
CA ARG A 62 7.07 -5.75 3.81
C ARG A 62 5.74 -5.37 3.18
N MET A 63 5.64 -4.12 2.73
CA MET A 63 4.62 -3.68 1.77
C MET A 63 5.30 -3.37 0.45
N PRO A 64 4.54 -3.37 -0.67
CA PRO A 64 5.06 -2.96 -1.96
C PRO A 64 5.69 -1.56 -1.92
N GLU A 65 4.96 -0.60 -1.34
CA GLU A 65 5.46 0.75 -1.11
C GLU A 65 6.04 0.89 0.30
N PRO A 66 7.23 1.49 0.46
CA PRO A 66 7.80 1.77 1.75
C PRO A 66 6.98 2.85 2.46
N PHE A 67 6.76 2.67 3.76
CA PHE A 67 6.12 3.66 4.60
C PHE A 67 6.81 3.71 5.97
N ALA A 68 6.64 4.83 6.69
CA ALA A 68 7.25 5.03 8.00
C ALA A 68 6.27 4.75 9.15
N LEU A 69 5.02 5.16 8.97
CA LEU A 69 4.00 5.20 10.00
C LEU A 69 2.75 4.48 9.51
N MET A 70 2.15 3.68 10.38
CA MET A 70 0.84 3.08 10.17
C MET A 70 -0.14 3.75 11.13
N LEU A 71 -1.23 4.27 10.58
CA LEU A 71 -2.34 4.88 11.31
C LEU A 71 -3.56 3.95 11.24
N PRO A 72 -4.43 3.94 12.26
CA PRO A 72 -5.69 3.24 12.18
C PRO A 72 -6.59 3.91 11.13
N ALA A 73 -7.09 3.14 10.19
CA ALA A 73 -8.04 3.61 9.19
C ALA A 73 -9.47 3.37 9.71
N ALA A 74 -10.20 4.45 10.01
CA ALA A 74 -11.64 4.38 10.16
C ALA A 74 -12.28 4.36 8.77
N LEU A 75 -13.05 3.30 8.47
CA LEU A 75 -13.61 3.06 7.13
C LEU A 75 -14.41 4.26 6.60
N GLU A 76 -15.21 4.88 7.46
CA GLU A 76 -16.01 6.07 7.15
C GLU A 76 -15.16 7.29 6.78
N THR A 77 -14.02 7.46 7.46
CA THR A 77 -13.08 8.56 7.18
C THR A 77 -12.34 8.32 5.87
N ALA A 78 -11.93 7.08 5.63
CA ALA A 78 -11.32 6.65 4.37
C ALA A 78 -12.24 6.86 3.16
N GLN A 79 -13.54 6.60 3.31
CA GLN A 79 -14.54 6.86 2.27
C GLN A 79 -14.73 8.36 2.01
N ARG A 80 -14.80 9.19 3.06
CA ARG A 80 -14.95 10.65 2.92
C ARG A 80 -13.74 11.33 2.28
N LEU A 81 -12.54 10.80 2.50
CA LEU A 81 -11.29 11.38 1.99
C LEU A 81 -11.01 11.03 0.53
N ASN A 82 -11.94 10.38 -0.18
CA ASN A 82 -11.79 10.00 -1.60
C ASN A 82 -10.46 9.26 -1.86
N SER A 83 -10.01 8.49 -0.87
CA SER A 83 -8.68 7.91 -0.87
C SER A 83 -8.64 6.76 -1.88
N ASN A 84 -7.54 6.63 -2.62
CA ASN A 84 -7.26 5.44 -3.43
C ASN A 84 -7.08 4.22 -2.52
N LEU A 85 -8.19 3.65 -2.06
CA LEU A 85 -8.20 2.55 -1.10
C LEU A 85 -7.74 1.27 -1.77
N VAL A 86 -6.60 0.78 -1.30
CA VAL A 86 -6.10 -0.54 -1.68
C VAL A 86 -6.60 -1.56 -0.65
N VAL A 87 -7.44 -2.48 -1.08
CA VAL A 87 -7.93 -3.57 -0.24
C VAL A 87 -7.00 -4.76 -0.37
N LEU A 88 -6.41 -5.17 0.75
CA LEU A 88 -5.55 -6.36 0.82
C LEU A 88 -6.31 -7.53 1.44
N GLY A 89 -6.55 -8.56 0.64
CA GLY A 89 -7.19 -9.80 1.08
C GLY A 89 -6.18 -10.94 1.25
N ARG A 90 -6.34 -11.75 2.30
CA ARG A 90 -5.61 -13.03 2.44
C ARG A 90 -6.51 -14.19 2.06
N LEU A 91 -6.18 -14.89 0.99
CA LEU A 91 -6.89 -16.09 0.56
C LEU A 91 -6.71 -17.22 1.57
N LYS A 92 -7.76 -18.03 1.74
CA LYS A 92 -7.67 -19.29 2.49
C LYS A 92 -6.75 -20.27 1.74
N PRO A 93 -6.07 -21.20 2.42
CA PRO A 93 -5.33 -22.26 1.75
C PRO A 93 -6.23 -23.00 0.76
N ARG A 94 -5.75 -23.23 -0.46
CA ARG A 94 -6.45 -23.92 -1.58
C ARG A 94 -7.50 -23.12 -2.35
N VAL A 95 -7.76 -21.86 -2.02
CA VAL A 95 -8.59 -20.99 -2.88
C VAL A 95 -7.73 -20.43 -4.01
N SER A 96 -8.11 -20.73 -5.26
CA SER A 96 -7.44 -20.15 -6.43
C SER A 96 -7.80 -18.67 -6.56
N LEU A 97 -6.88 -17.89 -7.13
CA LEU A 97 -7.12 -16.46 -7.39
C LEU A 97 -8.32 -16.25 -8.30
N SER A 98 -8.47 -17.06 -9.36
CA SER A 98 -9.60 -16.98 -10.29
C SER A 98 -10.94 -17.16 -9.58
N ASN A 99 -11.05 -18.16 -8.69
CA ASN A 99 -12.27 -18.38 -7.91
C ASN A 99 -12.55 -17.23 -6.93
N ALA A 100 -11.51 -16.64 -6.35
CA ALA A 100 -11.65 -15.47 -5.49
C ALA A 100 -12.13 -14.24 -6.28
N SER A 101 -11.54 -13.97 -7.44
CA SER A 101 -11.94 -12.87 -8.32
C SER A 101 -13.40 -13.02 -8.75
N ALA A 102 -13.83 -14.21 -9.18
CA ALA A 102 -15.23 -14.45 -9.56
C ALA A 102 -16.21 -14.20 -8.41
N GLN A 103 -15.87 -14.61 -7.18
CA GLN A 103 -16.71 -14.36 -6.00
C GLN A 103 -16.77 -12.88 -5.62
N ILE A 104 -15.64 -12.17 -5.73
CA ILE A 104 -15.57 -10.74 -5.47
C ILE A 104 -16.43 -9.99 -6.48
N ASP A 105 -16.30 -10.32 -7.78
CA ASP A 105 -17.05 -9.69 -8.86
C ASP A 105 -18.56 -9.88 -8.70
N ALA A 106 -19.01 -11.12 -8.47
CA ALA A 106 -20.42 -11.42 -8.24
C ALA A 106 -21.00 -10.69 -7.02
N ARG A 107 -20.21 -10.52 -5.96
CA ARG A 107 -20.63 -9.79 -4.76
C ARG A 107 -20.71 -8.29 -4.99
N LEU A 108 -19.77 -7.70 -5.72
CA LEU A 108 -19.78 -6.28 -6.07
C LEU A 108 -20.93 -5.94 -7.03
N GLN A 109 -21.20 -6.81 -8.02
CA GLN A 109 -22.32 -6.65 -8.95
C GLN A 109 -23.68 -6.59 -8.26
N SER A 110 -23.87 -7.32 -7.16
CA SER A 110 -25.11 -7.26 -6.37
C SER A 110 -25.11 -6.14 -5.33
N TRP A 111 -23.96 -5.81 -4.74
CA TRP A 111 -23.88 -4.83 -3.66
C TRP A 111 -23.91 -3.38 -4.16
N LEU A 112 -23.22 -3.04 -5.25
CA LEU A 112 -23.10 -1.66 -5.76
C LEU A 112 -24.46 -1.05 -6.13
N PRO A 113 -25.33 -1.70 -6.93
CA PRO A 113 -26.63 -1.12 -7.29
C PRO A 113 -27.54 -0.95 -6.07
N ALA A 114 -27.47 -1.89 -5.12
CA ALA A 114 -28.26 -1.84 -3.89
C ALA A 114 -27.88 -0.65 -2.96
N HIS A 115 -26.70 -0.06 -3.14
CA HIS A 115 -26.22 1.09 -2.38
C HIS A 115 -26.11 2.37 -3.23
N GLY A 116 -26.75 2.40 -4.41
CA GLY A 116 -26.79 3.57 -5.28
C GLY A 116 -25.47 3.87 -6.00
N GLU A 117 -24.52 2.93 -6.02
CA GLU A 117 -23.27 3.06 -6.76
C GLU A 117 -23.35 2.40 -8.15
N SER A 118 -22.76 3.07 -9.15
CA SER A 118 -22.75 2.59 -10.52
C SER A 118 -21.58 1.64 -10.80
N LEU A 119 -21.91 0.49 -11.39
CA LEU A 119 -20.95 -0.48 -11.93
C LEU A 119 -20.08 0.10 -13.06
N ALA A 120 -20.44 1.23 -13.66
CA ALA A 120 -19.67 1.85 -14.73
C ALA A 120 -18.24 2.26 -14.30
N ARG A 121 -18.02 2.48 -13.00
CA ARG A 121 -16.69 2.78 -12.45
C ARG A 121 -15.83 1.53 -12.21
N HIS A 122 -16.46 0.36 -12.04
CA HIS A 122 -15.79 -0.90 -11.76
C HIS A 122 -16.51 -2.06 -12.47
N PRO A 123 -16.41 -2.17 -13.81
CA PRO A 123 -17.17 -3.17 -14.59
C PRO A 123 -16.78 -4.61 -14.23
N HIS A 124 -15.52 -4.81 -13.80
CA HIS A 124 -15.04 -6.08 -13.26
C HIS A 124 -14.07 -5.83 -12.10
N ALA A 125 -14.32 -6.48 -10.96
CA ALA A 125 -13.41 -6.48 -9.82
C ALA A 125 -12.59 -7.77 -9.80
N SER A 126 -11.28 -7.66 -10.02
CA SER A 126 -10.35 -8.78 -9.98
C SER A 126 -9.41 -8.66 -8.80
N ALA A 127 -9.17 -9.76 -8.09
CA ALA A 127 -8.05 -9.86 -7.18
C ALA A 127 -6.77 -10.07 -7.99
N THR A 128 -5.77 -9.22 -7.79
CA THR A 128 -4.42 -9.42 -8.33
C THR A 128 -3.49 -9.95 -7.24
N PRO A 129 -2.53 -10.84 -7.56
CA PRO A 129 -1.51 -11.24 -6.61
C PRO A 129 -0.75 -10.01 -6.13
N LEU A 130 -0.51 -9.93 -4.81
CA LEU A 130 0.29 -8.83 -4.25
C LEU A 130 1.72 -8.79 -4.85
N SER A 131 2.24 -9.93 -5.30
CA SER A 131 3.56 -10.05 -5.92
C SER A 131 3.62 -9.56 -7.38
N SER A 132 2.52 -9.60 -8.13
CA SER A 132 2.54 -9.19 -9.55
C SER A 132 2.58 -7.66 -9.72
N ASN A 133 2.07 -6.92 -8.73
CA ASN A 133 2.15 -5.45 -8.72
C ASN A 133 3.58 -4.91 -8.51
N MET A 134 4.56 -5.76 -8.16
CA MET A 134 5.94 -5.31 -7.91
C MET A 134 6.77 -5.06 -9.18
N VAL A 135 6.39 -5.63 -10.34
CA VAL A 135 7.24 -5.61 -11.56
C VAL A 135 6.50 -5.17 -12.81
N ALA A 136 5.20 -5.45 -12.92
CA ALA A 136 4.47 -5.29 -14.17
C ALA A 136 4.41 -3.84 -14.68
N GLY A 137 4.32 -2.84 -13.80
CA GLY A 137 4.27 -1.42 -14.21
C GLY A 137 5.62 -0.85 -14.65
N TYR A 138 6.73 -1.33 -14.09
CA TYR A 138 8.06 -0.78 -14.36
C TYR A 138 8.73 -1.39 -15.59
N ALA A 139 8.40 -2.64 -15.92
CA ALA A 139 9.01 -3.33 -17.05
C ALA A 139 8.72 -2.63 -18.39
N GLU A 140 7.48 -2.18 -18.64
CA GLU A 140 7.15 -1.46 -19.87
C GLU A 140 7.83 -0.09 -19.95
N MET A 141 7.86 0.65 -18.84
CA MET A 141 8.56 1.94 -18.76
C MET A 141 10.07 1.78 -18.98
N LEU A 142 10.69 0.74 -18.42
CA LEU A 142 12.10 0.42 -18.61
C LEU A 142 12.42 0.03 -20.06
N VAL A 143 11.57 -0.78 -20.70
CA VAL A 143 11.72 -1.13 -22.12
C VAL A 143 11.59 0.09 -23.00
N PHE A 144 10.66 1.00 -22.69
CA PHE A 144 10.51 2.26 -23.41
C PHE A 144 11.77 3.14 -23.29
N ILE A 145 12.28 3.34 -22.07
CA ILE A 145 13.52 4.11 -21.83
C ILE A 145 14.69 3.47 -22.58
N LEU A 146 14.84 2.15 -22.50
CA LEU A 146 15.90 1.42 -23.21
C LEU A 146 15.82 1.65 -24.73
N ARG A 147 14.62 1.60 -25.32
CA ARG A 147 14.40 1.89 -26.75
C ARG A 147 14.78 3.32 -27.11
N CYS A 148 14.41 4.30 -26.28
CA CYS A 148 14.80 5.69 -26.47
C CYS A 148 16.31 5.88 -26.38
N THR A 149 16.98 5.28 -25.39
CA THR A 149 18.44 5.34 -25.22
C THR A 149 19.16 4.75 -26.43
N LEU A 150 18.71 3.60 -26.94
CA LEU A 150 19.31 2.97 -28.14
C LEU A 150 19.13 3.83 -29.39
N ALA A 151 17.96 4.45 -29.58
CA ALA A 151 17.72 5.34 -30.70
C ALA A 151 18.62 6.59 -30.66
N LEU A 152 18.81 7.18 -29.48
CA LEU A 152 19.74 8.30 -29.29
C LEU A 152 21.19 7.89 -29.55
N LEU A 153 21.60 6.70 -29.10
CA LEU A 153 22.93 6.16 -29.35
C LEU A 153 23.18 5.95 -30.85
N ALA A 154 22.18 5.43 -31.57
CA ALA A 154 22.25 5.25 -33.02
C ALA A 154 22.34 6.60 -33.76
N LEU A 155 21.55 7.60 -33.36
CA LEU A 155 21.63 8.96 -33.91
C LEU A 155 23.01 9.59 -33.71
N ALA A 156 23.58 9.45 -32.51
CA ALA A 156 24.93 9.93 -32.23
C ALA A 156 25.99 9.20 -33.08
N GLY A 157 25.85 7.87 -33.23
CA GLY A 157 26.74 7.06 -34.07
C GLY A 157 26.70 7.47 -35.54
N VAL A 158 25.51 7.71 -36.11
CA VAL A 158 25.35 8.22 -37.48
C VAL A 158 26.00 9.60 -37.63
N ASN A 159 25.79 10.49 -36.66
CA ASN A 159 26.39 11.84 -36.71
C ASN A 159 27.93 11.79 -36.69
N ILE A 160 28.54 10.92 -35.87
CA ILE A 160 30.00 10.75 -35.83
C ILE A 160 30.52 10.15 -37.14
N ALA A 161 29.86 9.11 -37.66
CA ALA A 161 30.26 8.48 -38.92
C ALA A 161 30.14 9.43 -40.13
N ASN A 162 29.22 10.38 -40.09
CA ASN A 162 29.01 11.37 -41.15
C ASN A 162 29.95 12.58 -41.03
N LEU A 163 30.69 12.71 -39.92
CA LEU A 163 31.65 13.78 -39.67
C LEU A 163 33.10 13.37 -39.99
N MET A 164 33.37 12.06 -40.09
CA MET A 164 34.64 11.50 -40.57
C MET A 164 34.59 11.26 -42.08
#